data_AF-A0A0G0TEF9-F1
#
_entry.id   AF-A0A0G0TEF9-F1
#
_cell.length_a   1.000
_cell.length_b   1.000
_cell.length_c   1.000
_cell.angle_alpha   90.00
_cell.angle_beta   90.00
_cell.angle_gamma   90.00
#
_symmetry.space_group_name_H-M   'P 1'
#
loop_
_entity.id
_entity.type
_entity.pdbx_description
1 polymer ?
#
loop_
_entity_poly.entity_id
_entity_poly.type
_entity_poly.pdbx_seq_one_letter_code
_entity_poly.pdbx_strand_id
1 'polypeptide(L)'
;MSKKEIFIILITAIIFALAGFGFFVFLRQNTFKTPIDVGGSEGGITPFPSGGEDRTSVKPGGGTGSGRFVDQDGQDTPVKKGQLIQLTEDLVSGAAPVSSTTLRYMERSTGNVYEVGYSGKNRKRLTNTTILKSFETFWTSKANKVLIKYFEEAGAAAERRVKNFLAAVRHQGGCRVAGGG
;
A
#
# COMPACT_ATOMS: atom_id res chain seq x y z
N MET A 1 -43.68 -17.89 -47.71
CA MET A 1 -42.67 -16.86 -47.43
C MET A 1 -42.02 -16.47 -48.74
N SER A 2 -42.11 -15.21 -49.12
CA SER A 2 -41.45 -14.70 -50.32
C SER A 2 -39.96 -14.45 -50.04
N LYS A 3 -39.10 -14.55 -51.07
CA LYS A 3 -37.64 -14.36 -50.93
C LYS A 3 -37.27 -13.04 -50.22
N LYS A 4 -38.09 -12.00 -50.39
CA LYS A 4 -37.98 -10.69 -49.74
C LYS A 4 -38.29 -10.72 -48.23
N GLU A 5 -39.28 -11.49 -47.81
CA GLU A 5 -39.63 -11.64 -46.39
C GLU A 5 -38.56 -12.44 -45.63
N ILE A 6 -37.98 -13.46 -46.27
CA ILE A 6 -36.86 -14.22 -45.72
C ILE A 6 -35.63 -13.32 -45.54
N PHE A 7 -35.35 -12.44 -46.52
CA PHE A 7 -34.19 -11.55 -46.48
C PHE A 7 -34.31 -10.50 -45.36
N ILE A 8 -35.51 -9.96 -45.15
CA ILE A 8 -35.78 -8.99 -44.06
C ILE A 8 -35.56 -9.65 -42.70
N ILE A 9 -36.10 -10.85 -42.48
CA ILE A 9 -35.95 -11.58 -41.20
C ILE A 9 -34.48 -11.89 -40.92
N LEU A 10 -33.71 -12.26 -41.94
CA LEU A 10 -32.28 -12.54 -41.81
C LEU A 10 -31.48 -11.30 -41.37
N ILE A 11 -31.75 -10.14 -41.98
CA ILE A 11 -31.08 -8.88 -41.62
C ILE A 11 -31.42 -8.47 -40.19
N THR A 12 -32.70 -8.56 -39.81
CA THR A 12 -33.13 -8.20 -38.45
C THR A 12 -32.48 -9.12 -37.41
N ALA A 13 -32.39 -10.42 -37.67
CA ALA A 13 -31.72 -11.37 -36.77
C ALA A 13 -30.22 -11.04 -36.59
N ILE A 14 -29.52 -10.65 -37.66
CA ILE A 14 -28.11 -10.27 -37.59
C ILE A 14 -27.91 -9.00 -36.76
N ILE A 15 -28.79 -7.99 -36.91
CA ILE A 15 -28.71 -6.75 -36.13
C ILE A 15 -28.90 -7.03 -34.64
N PHE A 16 -29.88 -7.86 -34.28
CA PHE A 16 -30.10 -8.26 -32.89
C PHE A 16 -28.93 -9.08 -32.32
N ALA A 17 -28.30 -9.94 -33.13
CA ALA A 17 -27.11 -10.69 -32.72
C ALA A 17 -25.92 -9.75 -32.44
N LEU A 18 -25.69 -8.75 -33.30
CA LEU A 18 -24.61 -7.77 -33.13
C LEU A 18 -24.86 -6.86 -31.92
N ALA A 19 -26.09 -6.38 -31.74
CA ALA A 19 -26.46 -5.56 -30.59
C ALA A 19 -26.34 -6.35 -29.27
N GLY A 20 -26.81 -7.61 -29.25
CA GLY A 20 -26.68 -8.51 -28.11
C GLY A 20 -25.23 -8.83 -27.79
N PHE A 21 -24.39 -9.07 -28.80
CA PHE A 21 -22.96 -9.32 -28.62
C PHE A 21 -22.23 -8.08 -28.08
N GLY A 22 -22.52 -6.89 -28.63
CA GLY A 22 -21.98 -5.62 -28.13
C GLY A 22 -22.38 -5.36 -26.67
N PHE A 23 -23.65 -5.57 -26.33
CA PHE A 23 -24.15 -5.45 -24.96
C PHE A 23 -23.54 -6.49 -24.01
N PHE A 24 -23.34 -7.73 -24.46
CA PHE A 24 -22.68 -8.78 -23.69
C PHE A 24 -21.21 -8.44 -23.40
N VAL A 25 -20.48 -7.93 -24.40
CA VAL A 25 -19.10 -7.45 -24.22
C VAL A 25 -19.07 -6.24 -23.29
N PHE A 26 -20.02 -5.32 -23.40
CA PHE A 26 -20.13 -4.16 -22.50
C PHE A 26 -20.40 -4.56 -21.04
N LEU A 27 -21.28 -5.54 -20.79
CA LEU A 27 -21.51 -6.09 -19.44
C LEU A 27 -20.28 -6.81 -18.88
N ARG A 28 -19.48 -7.47 -19.74
CA ARG A 28 -18.19 -8.07 -19.35
C ARG A 28 -17.13 -7.01 -19.04
N GLN A 29 -17.14 -5.87 -19.72
CA GLN A 29 -16.21 -4.75 -19.46
C GLN A 29 -16.52 -4.00 -18.15
N ASN A 30 -17.78 -3.99 -17.71
CA ASN A 30 -18.17 -3.45 -16.40
C ASN A 30 -17.83 -4.37 -15.22
N THR A 31 -17.31 -5.57 -15.48
CA THR A 31 -16.55 -6.29 -14.46
C THR A 31 -15.13 -5.77 -14.48
N PHE A 32 -14.91 -4.59 -13.89
CA PHE A 32 -13.59 -4.22 -13.38
C PHE A 32 -13.23 -5.29 -12.34
N LYS A 33 -12.63 -6.39 -12.80
CA LYS A 33 -11.80 -7.22 -11.96
C LYS A 33 -10.62 -6.34 -11.60
N THR A 34 -10.73 -5.58 -10.52
CA THR A 34 -9.54 -5.38 -9.70
C THR A 34 -9.23 -6.78 -9.16
N PRO A 35 -8.15 -7.46 -9.56
CA PRO A 35 -7.65 -8.53 -8.74
C PRO A 35 -7.00 -7.82 -7.54
N ILE A 36 -7.80 -7.45 -6.54
CA ILE A 36 -7.28 -7.46 -5.18
C ILE A 36 -7.56 -8.88 -4.72
N ASP A 37 -6.72 -9.79 -5.23
CA ASP A 37 -6.59 -11.11 -4.67
C ASP A 37 -5.98 -10.91 -3.28
N VAL A 38 -6.84 -10.84 -2.26
CA VAL A 38 -6.45 -10.90 -0.84
C VAL A 38 -6.16 -12.36 -0.54
N GLY A 39 -5.16 -12.91 -1.23
CA GLY A 39 -4.83 -14.31 -1.27
C GLY A 39 -3.38 -14.41 -1.66
N GLY A 40 -2.55 -14.77 -0.68
CA GLY A 40 -1.09 -14.80 -0.71
C GLY A 40 -0.46 -14.93 -2.10
N SER A 41 0.13 -13.85 -2.58
CA SER A 41 1.24 -13.92 -3.51
C SER A 41 2.06 -12.63 -3.46
N GLU A 42 3.36 -12.80 -3.55
CA GLU A 42 4.41 -11.85 -3.24
C GLU A 42 4.33 -10.56 -4.09
N GLY A 43 3.61 -9.53 -3.64
CA GLY A 43 3.64 -8.23 -4.31
C GLY A 43 2.45 -7.31 -4.11
N GLY A 44 1.38 -7.76 -3.44
CA GLY A 44 0.20 -6.94 -3.17
C GLY A 44 0.48 -5.69 -2.32
N ILE A 45 -0.22 -4.61 -2.63
CA ILE A 45 -0.30 -3.41 -1.81
C ILE A 45 -1.48 -3.60 -0.85
N THR A 46 -1.21 -3.85 0.43
CA THR A 46 -2.26 -3.99 1.45
C THR A 46 -2.21 -2.78 2.40
N PRO A 47 -3.33 -2.06 2.61
CA PRO A 47 -3.35 -0.86 3.45
C PRO A 47 -3.28 -1.15 4.96
N PHE A 48 -3.38 -2.42 5.36
CA PHE A 48 -3.23 -2.86 6.74
C PHE A 48 -2.30 -4.08 6.82
N PRO A 49 -1.48 -4.21 7.88
CA PRO A 49 -0.74 -5.44 8.14
C PRO A 49 -1.75 -6.56 8.43
N SER A 50 -1.79 -7.58 7.58
CA SER A 50 -2.41 -8.85 7.96
C SER A 50 -1.52 -9.47 9.04
N GLY A 51 -2.03 -9.55 10.26
CA GLY A 51 -1.42 -10.37 11.30
C GLY A 51 -1.53 -11.83 10.87
N GLY A 52 -0.52 -12.31 10.16
CA GLY A 52 -0.38 -13.72 9.82
C GLY A 52 -0.23 -14.51 11.11
N GLU A 53 -1.34 -15.09 11.57
CA GLU A 53 -1.34 -16.15 12.55
C GLU A 53 -0.72 -17.40 11.90
N ASP A 54 0.60 -17.51 11.93
CA ASP A 54 1.22 -18.82 11.78
C ASP A 54 1.02 -19.58 13.10
N ARG A 55 -0.19 -20.10 13.28
CA ARG A 55 -0.54 -21.01 14.37
C ARG A 55 0.17 -22.33 14.11
N THR A 56 1.47 -22.39 14.42
CA THR A 56 2.03 -23.65 14.88
C THR A 56 1.37 -23.95 16.22
N SER A 57 0.49 -24.96 16.22
CA SER A 57 -0.16 -25.52 17.39
C SER A 57 0.90 -26.01 18.38
N VAL A 58 1.37 -25.14 19.26
CA VAL A 58 2.06 -25.54 20.49
C VAL A 58 0.99 -25.65 21.58
N LYS A 59 0.91 -26.85 22.15
CA LYS A 59 0.10 -27.26 23.30
C LYS A 59 0.01 -26.13 24.35
N PRO A 60 -1.16 -25.85 24.95
CA PRO A 60 -1.28 -24.78 25.94
C PRO A 60 -0.58 -25.19 27.24
N GLY A 61 0.68 -24.78 27.40
CA GLY A 61 1.33 -24.67 28.69
C GLY A 61 1.05 -23.28 29.26
N GLY A 62 0.30 -23.21 30.36
CA GLY A 62 0.00 -21.96 31.04
C GLY A 62 1.28 -21.25 31.47
N GLY A 63 1.57 -20.11 30.84
CA GLY A 63 2.67 -19.24 31.20
C GLY A 63 2.34 -17.83 30.74
N THR A 64 2.22 -16.91 31.69
CA THR A 64 1.98 -15.48 31.51
C THR A 64 3.18 -14.84 30.80
N GLY A 65 3.24 -14.95 29.47
CA GLY A 65 4.31 -14.40 28.64
C GLY A 65 4.10 -12.91 28.35
N SER A 66 4.78 -12.06 29.12
CA SER A 66 5.03 -10.66 28.76
C SER A 66 5.97 -10.63 27.55
N GLY A 67 5.50 -10.11 26.40
CA GLY A 67 6.39 -9.84 25.27
C GLY A 67 7.37 -8.75 25.63
N ARG A 68 8.68 -9.04 25.62
CA ARG A 68 9.74 -8.06 25.83
C ARG A 68 10.07 -7.36 24.51
N PHE A 69 9.97 -6.04 24.48
CA PHE A 69 10.59 -5.19 23.47
C PHE A 69 11.88 -4.65 24.06
N VAL A 70 13.02 -4.98 23.45
CA VAL A 70 14.34 -4.52 23.92
C VAL A 70 14.69 -3.22 23.20
N ASP A 71 14.77 -2.12 23.94
CA ASP A 71 15.35 -0.84 23.47
C ASP A 71 16.88 -0.91 23.52
N GLN A 72 17.57 -0.18 22.63
CA GLN A 72 19.04 -0.11 22.55
C GLN A 72 19.73 0.54 23.78
N ASP A 73 18.97 1.15 24.69
CA ASP A 73 19.49 1.73 25.96
C ASP A 73 19.40 0.77 27.16
N GLY A 74 19.01 -0.49 26.95
CA GLY A 74 19.02 -1.51 28.01
C GLY A 74 18.02 -1.29 29.16
N GLN A 75 17.16 -0.27 29.07
CA GLN A 75 16.04 -0.11 29.99
C GLN A 75 14.81 -0.86 29.47
N ASP A 76 14.56 -2.03 30.08
CA ASP A 76 13.31 -2.78 30.01
C ASP A 76 12.17 -1.87 30.53
N THR A 77 11.55 -1.07 29.65
CA THR A 77 10.23 -0.52 29.94
C THR A 77 9.20 -1.59 29.56
N PRO A 78 8.46 -2.17 30.52
CA PRO A 78 7.46 -3.17 30.22
C PRO A 78 6.31 -2.48 29.46
N VAL A 79 6.34 -2.54 28.14
CA VAL A 79 5.17 -2.22 27.32
C VAL A 79 4.13 -3.29 27.65
N LYS A 80 3.03 -2.88 28.30
CA LYS A 80 1.96 -3.82 28.62
C LYS A 80 1.42 -4.37 27.31
N LYS A 81 1.33 -5.70 27.20
CA LYS A 81 0.69 -6.34 26.04
C LYS A 81 -0.71 -5.76 25.85
N GLY A 82 -0.99 -5.22 24.66
CA GLY A 82 -2.25 -4.54 24.34
C GLY A 82 -2.25 -3.02 24.59
N GLN A 83 -1.13 -2.42 24.99
CA GLN A 83 -0.99 -0.97 25.06
C GLN A 83 -0.82 -0.37 23.67
N LEU A 84 -1.68 0.58 23.30
CA LEU A 84 -1.49 1.42 22.12
C LEU A 84 -0.43 2.48 22.44
N ILE A 85 0.47 2.68 21.48
CA ILE A 85 1.55 3.66 21.56
C ILE A 85 1.49 4.55 20.34
N GLN A 86 1.83 5.82 20.52
CA GLN A 86 1.98 6.76 19.42
C GLN A 86 3.44 6.75 18.96
N LEU A 87 3.66 6.48 17.67
CA LEU A 87 5.02 6.40 17.11
C LEU A 87 5.55 7.76 16.63
N THR A 88 4.66 8.69 16.30
CA THR A 88 5.02 10.06 15.88
C THR A 88 3.86 11.02 16.14
N GLU A 89 4.19 12.30 16.38
CA GLU A 89 3.24 13.42 16.44
C GLU A 89 3.00 14.05 15.06
N ASP A 90 3.83 13.71 14.06
CA ASP A 90 3.68 14.23 12.71
C ASP A 90 2.41 13.68 12.04
N LEU A 91 1.85 14.44 11.11
CA LEU A 91 0.79 13.95 10.23
C LEU A 91 1.35 12.89 9.27
N VAL A 92 0.69 11.73 9.19
CA VAL A 92 1.15 10.59 8.39
C VAL A 92 0.19 10.33 7.22
N SER A 93 0.73 10.19 6.00
CA SER A 93 -0.02 9.83 4.79
C SER A 93 -0.17 8.30 4.62
N GLY A 94 0.54 7.51 5.41
CA GLY A 94 0.45 6.06 5.47
C GLY A 94 1.73 5.43 6.02
N ALA A 95 1.63 4.17 6.43
CA ALA A 95 2.70 3.45 7.11
C ALA A 95 2.70 1.95 6.73
N ALA A 96 3.85 1.29 6.88
CA ALA A 96 4.01 -0.13 6.65
C ALA A 96 5.11 -0.75 7.53
N PRO A 97 4.91 -1.98 8.04
CA PRO A 97 5.96 -2.70 8.76
C PRO A 97 7.12 -3.02 7.82
N VAL A 98 8.35 -2.79 8.27
CA VAL A 98 9.58 -3.21 7.56
C VAL A 98 10.10 -4.52 8.16
N SER A 99 9.99 -4.65 9.49
CA SER A 99 10.44 -5.80 10.26
C SER A 99 9.55 -5.98 11.50
N SER A 100 9.90 -6.96 12.35
CA SER A 100 9.27 -7.17 13.66
C SER A 100 9.54 -6.05 14.68
N THR A 101 10.49 -5.16 14.40
CA THR A 101 10.91 -4.08 15.32
C THR A 101 10.69 -2.69 14.75
N THR A 102 10.44 -2.59 13.44
CA THR A 102 10.60 -1.33 12.72
C THR A 102 9.48 -1.12 11.69
N LEU A 103 9.03 0.13 11.60
CA LEU A 103 7.98 0.59 10.70
C LEU A 103 8.47 1.77 9.87
N ARG A 104 8.00 1.84 8.62
CA ARG A 104 8.16 3.03 7.76
C ARG A 104 6.86 3.79 7.68
N TYR A 105 6.97 5.09 7.60
CA TYR A 105 5.84 5.98 7.34
C TYR A 105 6.25 7.14 6.46
N MET A 106 5.28 7.74 5.76
CA MET A 106 5.47 8.97 5.01
C MET A 106 4.81 10.13 5.74
N GLU A 107 5.60 11.16 6.07
CA GLU A 107 5.09 12.39 6.67
C GLU A 107 4.31 13.20 5.63
N ARG A 108 3.13 13.67 5.99
CA ARG A 108 2.20 14.35 5.08
C ARG A 108 2.66 15.75 4.68
N SER A 109 3.19 16.51 5.64
CA SER A 109 3.65 17.90 5.46
C SER A 109 4.83 17.97 4.50
N THR A 110 5.83 17.12 4.69
CA THR A 110 7.10 17.15 3.94
C THR A 110 7.15 16.12 2.82
N GLY A 111 6.31 15.09 2.84
CA GLY A 111 6.40 13.96 1.92
C GLY A 111 7.67 13.15 2.09
N ASN A 112 8.38 13.27 3.21
CA ASN A 112 9.55 12.45 3.48
C ASN A 112 9.15 11.11 4.07
N VAL A 113 9.91 10.08 3.71
CA VAL A 113 9.77 8.75 4.32
C VAL A 113 10.72 8.66 5.50
N TYR A 114 10.17 8.19 6.61
CA TYR A 114 10.89 7.91 7.84
C TYR A 114 10.78 6.44 8.20
N GLU A 115 11.76 5.96 8.93
CA GLU A 115 11.79 4.67 9.60
C GLU A 115 11.85 4.90 11.10
N VAL A 116 11.06 4.17 11.89
CA VAL A 116 10.96 4.33 13.34
C VAL A 116 10.77 2.96 13.99
N GLY A 117 11.33 2.78 15.19
CA GLY A 117 11.09 1.56 15.97
C GLY A 117 9.67 1.52 16.53
N TYR A 118 9.19 0.33 16.87
CA TYR A 118 7.91 0.19 17.59
C TYR A 118 7.96 0.71 19.04
N SER A 119 9.04 1.35 19.51
CA SER A 119 9.02 2.16 20.74
C SER A 119 8.77 3.65 20.47
N GLY A 120 8.61 4.05 19.19
CA GLY A 120 8.58 5.45 18.77
C GLY A 120 9.97 6.11 18.74
N LYS A 121 11.00 5.39 19.18
CA LYS A 121 12.39 5.85 19.20
C LYS A 121 13.10 5.57 17.86
N ASN A 122 14.29 6.13 17.71
CA ASN A 122 15.21 5.91 16.58
C ASN A 122 14.62 6.31 15.22
N ARG A 123 13.87 7.42 15.17
CA ARG A 123 13.35 7.99 13.92
C ARG A 123 14.50 8.37 12.98
N LYS A 124 14.51 7.81 11.78
CA LYS A 124 15.50 8.07 10.72
C LYS A 124 14.83 8.45 9.41
N ARG A 125 15.26 9.54 8.79
CA ARG A 125 14.82 9.94 7.43
C ARG A 125 15.50 9.07 6.37
N LEU A 126 14.74 8.59 5.38
CA LEU A 126 15.25 7.75 4.28
C LEU A 126 15.31 8.49 2.93
N THR A 127 14.46 9.49 2.72
CA THR A 127 14.37 10.22 1.44
C THR A 127 15.07 11.57 1.50
N ASN A 128 15.71 11.97 0.41
CA ASN A 128 16.26 13.32 0.24
C ASN A 128 15.32 14.23 -0.56
N THR A 129 14.28 13.67 -1.19
CA THR A 129 13.32 14.39 -2.02
C THR A 129 12.02 14.63 -1.27
N THR A 130 11.55 15.87 -1.32
CA THR A 130 10.29 16.34 -0.73
C THR A 130 9.15 16.15 -1.73
N ILE A 131 8.09 15.44 -1.34
CA ILE A 131 6.86 15.27 -2.15
C ILE A 131 5.69 15.91 -1.40
N LEU A 132 5.58 17.23 -1.54
CA LEU A 132 4.56 18.02 -0.83
C LEU A 132 3.13 17.62 -1.24
N LYS A 133 2.17 17.89 -0.35
CA LYS A 133 0.73 17.65 -0.58
C LYS A 133 0.39 16.19 -0.89
N SER A 134 1.24 15.24 -0.47
CA SER A 134 0.81 13.85 -0.35
C SER A 134 -0.34 13.78 0.65
N PHE A 135 -1.36 13.00 0.37
CA PHE A 135 -2.48 12.82 1.31
C PHE A 135 -2.79 11.35 1.58
N GLU A 136 -2.32 10.45 0.71
CA GLU A 136 -2.52 9.02 0.87
C GLU A 136 -1.34 8.26 0.26
N THR A 137 -0.91 7.19 0.93
CA THR A 137 0.18 6.34 0.47
C THR A 137 -0.14 4.87 0.67
N PHE A 138 0.34 4.07 -0.27
CA PHE A 138 0.04 2.66 -0.42
C PHE A 138 1.34 1.90 -0.58
N TRP A 139 1.68 1.09 0.42
CA TRP A 139 2.95 0.39 0.48
C TRP A 139 2.83 -1.04 -0.06
N THR A 140 3.91 -1.52 -0.68
CA THR A 140 4.06 -2.97 -0.92
C THR A 140 4.23 -3.72 0.40
N SER A 141 3.92 -5.01 0.41
CA SER A 141 4.09 -5.88 1.58
C SER A 141 5.50 -5.87 2.20
N LYS A 142 6.54 -5.61 1.40
CA LYS A 142 7.94 -5.51 1.85
C LYS A 142 8.38 -4.08 2.23
N ALA A 143 7.45 -3.12 2.23
CA ALA A 143 7.70 -1.70 2.53
C ALA A 143 8.88 -1.07 1.77
N ASN A 144 9.15 -1.56 0.55
CA ASN A 144 10.28 -1.15 -0.29
C ASN A 144 9.84 -0.35 -1.52
N LYS A 145 8.54 -0.29 -1.80
CA LYS A 145 7.92 0.59 -2.79
C LYS A 145 6.66 1.21 -2.20
N VAL A 146 6.34 2.42 -2.66
CA VAL A 146 5.18 3.18 -2.22
C VAL A 146 4.51 3.87 -3.40
N LEU A 147 3.21 3.64 -3.55
CA LEU A 147 2.35 4.41 -4.42
C LEU A 147 1.83 5.62 -3.63
N ILE A 148 2.11 6.82 -4.12
CA ILE A 148 1.81 8.08 -3.46
C ILE A 148 0.71 8.78 -4.25
N LYS A 149 -0.36 9.19 -3.56
CA LYS A 149 -1.38 10.09 -4.12
C LYS A 149 -1.15 11.51 -3.62
N TYR A 150 -1.11 12.47 -4.54
CA TYR A 150 -0.86 13.87 -4.23
C TYR A 150 -1.71 14.81 -5.10
N PHE A 151 -1.93 16.02 -4.60
CA PHE A 151 -2.57 17.08 -5.37
C PHE A 151 -1.55 17.83 -6.19
N GLU A 152 -1.79 17.94 -7.49
CA GLU A 152 -1.10 18.86 -8.37
C GLU A 152 -1.98 20.07 -8.64
N GLU A 153 -1.38 21.25 -8.61
CA GLU A 153 -2.01 22.48 -9.07
C GLU A 153 -1.73 22.65 -10.56
N ALA A 154 -2.79 22.65 -11.37
CA ALA A 154 -2.67 22.78 -12.81
C ALA A 154 -3.22 24.14 -13.25
N GLY A 155 -2.32 25.06 -13.62
CA GLY A 155 -2.67 26.33 -14.26
C GLY A 155 -3.12 27.46 -13.32
N ALA A 156 -3.54 28.57 -13.92
CA ALA A 156 -3.93 29.81 -13.23
C ALA A 156 -5.32 29.74 -12.57
N ALA A 157 -6.15 28.78 -12.97
CA ALA A 157 -7.37 28.42 -12.26
C ALA A 157 -7.04 27.34 -11.24
N ALA A 158 -7.48 27.47 -9.99
CA ALA A 158 -7.19 26.57 -8.88
C ALA A 158 -7.82 25.16 -9.02
N GLU A 159 -7.71 24.52 -10.18
CA GLU A 159 -8.07 23.13 -10.40
C GLU A 159 -7.07 22.23 -9.68
N ARG A 160 -7.54 21.51 -8.65
CA ARG A 160 -6.76 20.48 -7.97
C ARG A 160 -6.95 19.15 -8.67
N ARG A 161 -5.88 18.65 -9.30
CA ARG A 161 -5.87 17.32 -9.92
C ARG A 161 -5.19 16.33 -8.98
N VAL A 162 -5.73 15.12 -8.90
CA VAL A 162 -5.07 14.02 -8.18
C VAL A 162 -4.13 13.30 -9.13
N LYS A 163 -2.88 13.17 -8.72
CA LYS A 163 -1.87 12.36 -9.42
C LYS A 163 -1.36 11.24 -8.53
N ASN A 164 -0.91 10.18 -9.18
CA ASN A 164 -0.32 9.01 -8.54
C ASN A 164 1.10 8.82 -9.05
N PHE A 165 2.05 8.51 -8.16
CA PHE A 165 3.42 8.16 -8.53
C PHE A 165 3.92 6.99 -7.68
N LEU A 166 4.66 6.05 -8.31
CA LEU A 166 5.26 4.91 -7.64
C LEU A 166 6.75 5.17 -7.39
N ALA A 167 7.15 5.16 -6.13
CA ALA A 167 8.53 5.35 -5.71
C ALA A 167 9.11 4.06 -5.11
N ALA A 168 10.42 3.83 -5.32
CA ALA A 168 11.17 2.82 -4.58
C ALA A 168 11.88 3.47 -3.39
N VAL A 169 11.74 2.87 -2.21
CA VAL A 169 12.41 3.34 -0.99
C VAL A 169 13.60 2.41 -0.73
N ARG A 170 14.80 2.95 -0.88
CA ARG A 170 16.04 2.23 -0.56
C ARG A 170 16.55 2.71 0.80
N HIS A 171 17.03 1.76 1.59
CA HIS A 171 17.82 2.10 2.76
C HIS A 171 19.08 2.82 2.26
N GLN A 172 19.32 4.06 2.70
CA GLN A 172 20.64 4.67 2.50
C GLN A 172 21.63 3.86 3.35
N GLY A 173 22.18 2.81 2.74
CA GLY A 173 23.45 2.24 3.15
C GLY A 173 24.51 3.29 2.89
N GLY A 174 25.33 3.58 3.90
CA GLY A 174 26.29 4.68 3.89
C GLY A 174 27.12 4.71 2.62
N CYS A 175 27.39 5.92 2.15
CA CYS A 175 28.43 6.18 1.18
C CYS A 175 29.74 5.66 1.78
N ARG A 176 30.19 4.46 1.37
CA ARG A 176 31.57 4.03 1.63
C ARG A 176 32.42 4.81 0.64
N VAL A 177 33.04 5.89 1.13
CA VAL A 177 34.23 6.45 0.48
C VAL A 177 35.27 5.34 0.57
N ALA A 178 35.54 4.68 -0.55
CA ALA A 178 36.74 3.87 -0.67
C ALA A 178 37.93 4.83 -0.70
N GLY A 179 38.47 5.11 0.48
CA GLY A 179 39.72 5.81 0.69
C GLY A 179 40.65 4.96 1.54
N GLY A 180 41.87 4.77 1.06
CA GLY A 180 42.99 4.12 1.76
C GLY A 180 43.38 2.79 1.11
N GLY A 181 44.61 2.61 0.61
CA GLY A 181 45.78 3.50 0.61
C GLY A 181 46.87 2.94 -0.30
#